data_AF-A0A2V7VT89-F1
#
_entry.id   AF-A0A2V7VT89-F1
#
_cell.length_a   1.000
_cell.length_b   1.000
_cell.length_c   1.000
_cell.angle_alpha   90.00
_cell.angle_beta   90.00
_cell.angle_gamma   90.00
#
_symmetry.space_group_name_H-M   'P 1'
#
loop_
_entity.id
_entity.type
_entity.pdbx_description
1 polymer ?
#
loop_
_entity_poly.entity_id
_entity_poly.type
_entity_poly.pdbx_seq_one_letter_code
_entity_poly.pdbx_strand_id
1 'polypeptide(L)'
;MKPLAIAVPVVLLFAGCAAYHAQHGTIDHNSARTEEAARALPADPVAVASFTAEPLALQQSLLLEQIDHFREELKADGKYDCCVKPACRQCALTAGECHCRQVIDANGPCCGECTQSWVEGKGNTAGVDREKVLEHLGCLRELYDKKTPDGVTPPGQKKPDGKQ
;
A
#
# COMPACT_ATOMS: atom_id res chain seq x y z
N MET A 1 -45.49 -35.86 -27.27
CA MET A 1 -44.01 -35.79 -27.14
C MET A 1 -43.70 -34.65 -26.16
N LYS A 2 -43.01 -34.95 -25.04
CA LYS A 2 -42.87 -34.07 -23.86
C LYS A 2 -41.75 -33.03 -24.03
N PRO A 3 -41.89 -31.81 -23.49
CA PRO A 3 -40.78 -30.85 -23.37
C PRO A 3 -39.86 -31.25 -22.21
N LEU A 4 -38.56 -31.42 -22.47
CA LEU A 4 -37.54 -31.57 -21.43
C LEU A 4 -37.14 -30.18 -20.93
N ALA A 5 -37.26 -29.98 -19.62
CA ALA A 5 -36.94 -28.76 -18.91
C ALA A 5 -35.44 -28.45 -18.96
N ILE A 6 -35.09 -27.24 -19.38
CA ILE A 6 -33.78 -26.61 -19.13
C ILE A 6 -33.89 -25.95 -17.75
N ALA A 7 -33.35 -26.58 -16.72
CA ALA A 7 -33.37 -26.07 -15.37
C ALA A 7 -32.05 -26.34 -14.64
N VAL A 8 -30.91 -25.94 -15.21
CA VAL A 8 -29.64 -25.88 -14.47
C VAL A 8 -28.75 -24.77 -15.04
N PRO A 9 -28.80 -23.54 -14.49
CA PRO A 9 -27.51 -22.83 -14.32
C PRO A 9 -27.37 -22.01 -13.02
N VAL A 10 -28.26 -22.16 -12.02
CA VAL A 10 -28.22 -21.30 -10.81
C VAL A 10 -27.30 -21.83 -9.69
N VAL A 11 -27.03 -23.14 -9.65
CA VAL A 11 -26.24 -23.76 -8.55
C VAL A 11 -24.73 -23.42 -8.63
N LEU A 12 -24.21 -23.06 -9.80
CA LEU A 12 -22.78 -22.75 -9.98
C LEU A 12 -22.38 -21.36 -9.46
N LEU A 13 -23.31 -20.41 -9.36
CA LEU A 13 -23.00 -19.05 -8.89
C LEU A 13 -22.82 -18.97 -7.37
N PHE A 14 -23.51 -19.80 -6.59
CA PHE A 14 -23.40 -19.78 -5.12
C PHE A 14 -22.17 -20.54 -4.59
N ALA A 15 -21.66 -21.53 -5.33
CA ALA A 15 -20.43 -22.25 -4.97
C ALA A 15 -19.18 -21.35 -5.05
N GLY A 16 -19.19 -20.35 -5.95
CA GLY A 16 -18.11 -19.39 -6.10
C GLY A 16 -17.90 -18.51 -4.86
N CYS A 17 -18.98 -18.02 -4.25
CA CYS A 17 -18.88 -17.17 -3.06
C CYS A 17 -18.37 -17.93 -1.83
N ALA A 18 -18.78 -19.18 -1.63
CA ALA A 18 -18.31 -20.00 -0.50
C ALA A 18 -16.82 -20.38 -0.64
N ALA A 19 -16.38 -20.74 -1.86
CA ALA A 19 -14.97 -21.02 -2.14
C ALA A 19 -14.09 -19.77 -2.04
N TYR A 20 -14.60 -18.62 -2.51
CA TYR A 20 -13.92 -17.32 -2.38
C TYR A 20 -13.77 -16.91 -0.91
N HIS A 21 -14.83 -17.01 -0.11
CA HIS A 21 -14.74 -16.74 1.33
C HIS A 21 -13.85 -17.76 2.07
N ALA A 22 -13.78 -19.02 1.65
CA ALA A 22 -12.85 -19.98 2.24
C ALA A 22 -11.38 -19.69 1.90
N GLN A 23 -11.11 -19.11 0.73
CA GLN A 23 -9.76 -18.73 0.28
C GLN A 23 -9.33 -17.34 0.81
N HIS A 24 -10.27 -16.45 1.11
CA HIS A 24 -9.99 -15.09 1.60
C HIS A 24 -10.42 -14.84 3.06
N GLY A 25 -11.00 -15.84 3.72
CA GLY A 25 -11.49 -15.79 5.11
C GLY A 25 -10.59 -16.47 6.13
N THR A 26 -9.37 -16.90 5.75
CA THR A 26 -8.41 -17.40 6.74
C THR A 26 -8.02 -16.29 7.71
N ILE A 27 -7.96 -16.63 8.99
CA ILE A 27 -7.39 -15.77 10.03
C ILE A 27 -5.97 -15.42 9.59
N ASP A 28 -5.75 -14.15 9.32
CA ASP A 28 -4.42 -13.64 9.04
C ASP A 28 -3.67 -13.48 10.35
N HIS A 29 -2.80 -14.44 10.66
CA HIS A 29 -1.97 -14.36 11.86
C HIS A 29 -0.86 -13.29 11.75
N ASN A 30 -0.63 -12.77 10.55
CA ASN A 30 0.48 -11.87 10.27
C ASN A 30 0.05 -10.40 10.19
N SER A 31 -1.25 -10.09 10.29
CA SER A 31 -1.70 -8.70 10.39
C SER A 31 -3.05 -8.57 11.10
N ALA A 32 -3.23 -7.46 11.80
CA ALA A 32 -4.54 -7.10 12.35
C ALA A 32 -5.49 -6.51 11.30
N ARG A 33 -5.01 -6.29 10.06
CA ARG A 33 -5.71 -5.68 8.89
C ARG A 33 -6.29 -4.28 9.07
N THR A 34 -6.43 -3.78 10.30
CA THR A 34 -6.84 -2.41 10.61
C THR A 34 -6.07 -1.86 11.80
N GLU A 35 -5.95 -0.53 11.84
CA GLU A 35 -5.39 0.16 13.01
C GLU A 35 -6.18 -0.12 14.28
N GLU A 36 -7.51 -0.18 14.21
CA GLU A 36 -8.38 -0.46 15.35
C GLU A 36 -8.11 -1.84 15.94
N ALA A 37 -8.03 -2.87 15.09
CA ALA A 37 -7.70 -4.22 15.52
C ALA A 37 -6.26 -4.33 16.07
N ALA A 38 -5.31 -3.61 15.47
CA ALA A 38 -3.93 -3.58 15.98
C ALA A 38 -3.85 -2.97 17.38
N ARG A 39 -4.60 -1.90 17.64
CA ARG A 39 -4.68 -1.24 18.97
C ARG A 39 -5.37 -2.08 20.03
N ALA A 40 -6.20 -3.04 19.63
CA ALA A 40 -6.86 -3.97 20.56
C ALA A 40 -5.92 -5.08 21.05
N LEU A 41 -4.76 -5.28 20.42
CA LEU A 41 -3.78 -6.27 20.86
C LEU A 41 -3.09 -5.79 22.15
N PRO A 42 -2.95 -6.65 23.17
CA PRO A 42 -2.22 -6.29 24.38
C PRO A 42 -0.75 -6.09 24.05
N ALA A 43 -0.20 -4.93 24.44
CA ALA A 43 1.24 -4.72 24.39
C ALA A 43 1.93 -5.55 25.48
N ASP A 44 3.00 -6.26 25.13
CA ASP A 44 3.83 -6.94 26.12
C ASP A 44 4.50 -5.90 27.04
N PRO A 45 4.21 -5.87 28.35
CA PRO A 45 4.74 -4.87 29.26
C PRO A 45 6.28 -4.94 29.37
N VAL A 46 6.89 -6.11 29.17
CA VAL A 46 8.35 -6.26 29.18
C VAL A 46 8.95 -5.62 27.93
N ALA A 47 8.36 -5.85 26.76
CA ALA A 47 8.80 -5.23 25.52
C ALA A 47 8.66 -3.70 25.56
N VAL A 48 7.54 -3.18 26.09
CA VAL A 48 7.32 -1.74 26.25
C VAL A 48 8.33 -1.14 27.24
N ALA A 49 8.58 -1.78 28.39
CA ALA A 49 9.56 -1.31 29.35
C ALA A 49 10.97 -1.25 28.75
N SER A 50 11.38 -2.29 28.02
CA SER A 50 12.67 -2.32 27.32
C SER A 50 12.80 -1.20 26.29
N PHE A 51 11.76 -0.97 25.48
CA PHE A 51 11.76 0.09 24.46
C PHE A 51 11.84 1.49 25.09
N THR A 52 11.05 1.75 26.13
CA THR A 52 10.95 3.07 26.77
C THR A 52 12.16 3.44 27.62
N ALA A 53 13.01 2.46 27.98
CA ALA A 53 14.27 2.70 28.69
C ALA A 53 15.36 3.32 27.80
N GLU A 54 15.24 3.20 26.48
CA GLU A 54 16.26 3.67 25.53
C GLU A 54 16.17 5.19 25.26
N PRO A 55 17.26 5.84 24.83
CA PRO A 55 17.23 7.22 24.34
C PRO A 55 16.28 7.39 23.13
N LEU A 56 15.64 8.55 23.00
CA LEU A 56 14.67 8.82 21.92
C LEU A 56 15.20 8.54 20.50
N ALA A 57 16.47 8.85 20.24
CA ALA A 57 17.08 8.57 18.93
C ALA A 57 17.14 7.06 18.65
N LEU A 58 17.42 6.25 19.66
CA LEU A 58 17.45 4.80 19.54
C LEU A 58 16.03 4.23 19.43
N GLN A 59 15.07 4.75 20.20
CA GLN A 59 13.65 4.41 20.04
C GLN A 59 13.18 4.64 18.59
N GLN A 60 13.53 5.79 18.00
CA GLN A 60 13.20 6.09 16.61
C GLN A 60 13.83 5.08 15.63
N SER A 61 15.11 4.74 15.82
CA SER A 61 15.80 3.75 14.99
C SER A 61 15.12 2.37 15.05
N LEU A 62 14.79 1.92 16.26
CA LEU A 62 14.13 0.63 16.49
C LEU A 62 12.74 0.58 15.84
N LEU A 63 11.97 1.67 15.91
CA LEU A 63 10.67 1.75 15.22
C LEU A 63 10.83 1.65 13.70
N LEU A 64 11.82 2.33 13.12
CA LEU A 64 12.06 2.28 11.67
C LEU A 64 12.45 0.86 11.23
N GLU A 65 13.37 0.22 11.94
CA GLU A 65 13.77 -1.17 11.66
C GLU A 65 12.59 -2.14 11.79
N GLN A 66 11.79 -2.02 12.85
CA GLN A 66 10.65 -2.91 13.07
C GLN A 66 9.58 -2.76 11.98
N ILE A 67 9.31 -1.52 11.54
CA ILE A 67 8.37 -1.27 10.44
C ILE A 67 8.91 -1.82 9.12
N ASP A 68 10.21 -1.63 8.85
CA ASP A 68 10.82 -2.14 7.62
C ASP A 68 10.85 -3.67 7.60
N HIS A 69 11.12 -4.32 8.73
CA HIS A 69 11.00 -5.76 8.87
C HIS A 69 9.56 -6.25 8.62
N PHE A 70 8.57 -5.65 9.29
CA PHE A 70 7.16 -6.01 9.12
C PHE A 70 6.71 -5.89 7.66
N ARG A 71 7.22 -4.90 6.93
CA ARG A 71 6.91 -4.72 5.50
C ARG A 71 7.51 -5.80 4.62
N GLU A 72 8.70 -6.29 4.92
CA GLU A 72 9.28 -7.42 4.21
C GLU A 72 8.50 -8.72 4.50
N GLU A 73 7.98 -8.91 5.72
CA GLU A 73 7.06 -10.02 6.02
C GLU A 73 5.75 -9.90 5.22
N LEU A 74 5.10 -8.74 5.23
CA LEU A 74 3.90 -8.51 4.43
C LEU A 74 4.14 -8.69 2.93
N LYS A 75 5.33 -8.33 2.44
CA LYS A 75 5.73 -8.54 1.05
C LYS A 75 5.95 -10.01 0.74
N ALA A 76 6.60 -10.77 1.63
CA ALA A 76 6.74 -12.22 1.51
C ALA A 76 5.37 -12.92 1.48
N ASP A 77 4.40 -12.38 2.21
CA ASP A 77 3.00 -12.83 2.23
C ASP A 77 2.18 -12.37 1.00
N GLY A 78 2.76 -11.58 0.08
CA GLY A 78 2.06 -11.02 -1.08
C GLY A 78 1.07 -9.90 -0.75
N LYS A 79 1.07 -9.39 0.48
CA LYS A 79 0.21 -8.29 0.95
C LYS A 79 0.84 -6.91 0.76
N TYR A 80 2.09 -6.84 0.33
CA TYR A 80 2.80 -5.56 0.23
C TYR A 80 3.64 -5.45 -1.04
N ASP A 81 3.09 -4.78 -2.05
CA ASP A 81 3.80 -4.36 -3.25
C ASP A 81 3.69 -2.84 -3.39
N CYS A 82 4.72 -2.10 -3.00
CA CYS A 82 4.66 -0.64 -3.00
C CYS A 82 4.99 -0.06 -4.37
N CYS A 83 4.18 0.90 -4.84
CA CYS A 83 4.36 1.54 -6.15
C CYS A 83 5.50 2.58 -6.19
N VAL A 84 6.22 2.81 -5.08
CA VAL A 84 7.29 3.82 -4.95
C VAL A 84 8.57 3.25 -4.30
N LYS A 85 9.71 3.95 -4.45
CA LYS A 85 11.04 3.57 -3.95
C LYS A 85 11.79 4.73 -3.26
N PRO A 86 12.28 4.57 -2.01
CA PRO A 86 12.04 3.43 -1.13
C PRO A 86 10.54 3.28 -0.86
N ALA A 87 10.11 2.05 -0.61
CA ALA A 87 8.70 1.80 -0.39
C ALA A 87 8.21 2.62 0.85
N CYS A 88 6.96 3.07 0.82
CA CYS A 88 6.34 3.90 1.86
C CYS A 88 6.06 3.10 3.15
N ARG A 89 5.69 3.75 4.27
CA ARG A 89 5.36 3.02 5.53
C ARG A 89 3.88 3.06 5.90
N GLN A 90 3.12 4.01 5.38
CA GLN A 90 1.76 4.28 5.82
C GLN A 90 0.82 3.08 5.69
N CYS A 91 0.81 2.39 4.55
CA CYS A 91 -0.11 1.25 4.34
C CYS A 91 0.13 0.10 5.33
N ALA A 92 1.39 -0.16 5.71
CA ALA A 92 1.71 -1.21 6.67
C ALA A 92 1.15 -0.85 8.06
N LEU A 93 1.28 0.41 8.47
CA LEU A 93 0.82 0.90 9.77
C LEU A 93 -0.71 0.96 9.88
N THR A 94 -1.40 1.40 8.83
CA THR A 94 -2.83 1.70 8.92
C THR A 94 -3.72 0.53 8.51
N ALA A 95 -3.25 -0.30 7.59
CA ALA A 95 -4.04 -1.36 6.97
C ALA A 95 -3.40 -2.75 7.03
N GLY A 96 -2.12 -2.87 7.43
CA GLY A 96 -1.44 -4.16 7.40
C GLY A 96 -1.27 -4.76 6.00
N GLU A 97 -1.52 -3.99 4.93
CA GLU A 97 -1.37 -4.40 3.54
C GLU A 97 -1.32 -3.18 2.59
N CYS A 98 -0.74 -3.33 1.39
CA CYS A 98 -0.63 -2.28 0.39
C CYS A 98 -1.70 -2.42 -0.70
N HIS A 99 -2.54 -1.39 -0.82
CA HIS A 99 -3.56 -1.31 -1.87
C HIS A 99 -3.16 -0.41 -3.04
N CYS A 100 -2.14 0.44 -2.86
CA CYS A 100 -1.80 1.49 -3.82
C CYS A 100 -1.35 0.93 -5.17
N ARG A 101 -0.63 -0.20 -5.20
CA ARG A 101 -0.16 -0.77 -6.46
C ARG A 101 -1.30 -1.21 -7.36
N GLN A 102 -2.28 -1.94 -6.83
CA GLN A 102 -3.45 -2.37 -7.60
C GLN A 102 -4.23 -1.17 -8.15
N VAL A 103 -4.37 -0.11 -7.34
CA VAL A 103 -5.06 1.11 -7.77
C VAL A 103 -4.26 1.84 -8.86
N ILE A 104 -2.93 1.93 -8.73
CA ILE A 104 -2.05 2.52 -9.75
C ILE A 104 -2.07 1.72 -11.06
N ASP A 105 -2.00 0.39 -11.00
CA ASP A 105 -2.09 -0.48 -12.17
C ASP A 105 -3.43 -0.28 -12.91
N ALA A 106 -4.48 0.12 -12.18
CA ALA A 106 -5.80 0.47 -12.71
C ALA A 106 -5.96 1.95 -13.12
N ASN A 107 -4.87 2.74 -13.14
CA ASN A 107 -4.89 4.20 -13.36
C ASN A 107 -5.81 4.94 -12.38
N GLY A 108 -5.65 4.68 -11.08
CA GLY A 108 -6.34 5.38 -10.00
C GLY A 108 -5.39 6.13 -9.06
N PRO A 109 -5.94 6.86 -8.05
CA PRO A 109 -5.16 7.63 -7.11
C PRO A 109 -4.39 6.78 -6.09
N CYS A 110 -3.30 7.34 -5.56
CA CYS A 110 -2.58 6.79 -4.40
C CYS A 110 -2.99 7.45 -3.08
N CYS A 111 -2.59 6.84 -1.96
CA CYS A 111 -2.59 7.52 -0.66
C CYS A 111 -1.59 8.70 -0.64
N GLY A 112 -1.63 9.52 0.42
CA GLY A 112 -0.81 10.74 0.52
C GLY A 112 0.70 10.50 0.42
N GLU A 113 1.25 9.51 1.14
CA GLU A 113 2.69 9.22 1.12
C GLU A 113 3.18 8.72 -0.26
N CYS A 114 2.41 7.82 -0.89
CA CYS A 114 2.69 7.34 -2.23
C CYS A 114 2.57 8.47 -3.27
N THR A 115 1.51 9.30 -3.19
CA THR A 115 1.32 10.46 -4.07
C THR A 115 2.49 11.42 -3.96
N GLN A 116 2.90 11.79 -2.74
CA GLN A 116 4.06 12.65 -2.51
C GLN A 116 5.33 12.03 -3.09
N SER A 117 5.52 10.72 -2.92
CA SER A 117 6.66 10.01 -3.50
C SER A 117 6.65 10.03 -5.03
N TRP A 118 5.50 9.91 -5.69
CA TRP A 118 5.38 10.10 -7.14
C TRP A 118 5.74 11.52 -7.58
N VAL A 119 5.34 12.54 -6.81
CA VAL A 119 5.70 13.94 -7.04
C VAL A 119 7.22 14.14 -6.96
N GLU A 120 7.85 13.56 -5.96
CA GLU A 120 9.31 13.56 -5.73
C GLU A 120 10.09 12.65 -6.68
N GLY A 121 9.37 11.96 -7.55
CA GLY A 121 9.94 11.14 -8.58
C GLY A 121 10.46 9.77 -8.16
N LYS A 122 9.86 9.23 -7.11
CA LYS A 122 10.16 7.92 -6.54
C LYS A 122 9.24 6.82 -7.03
N GLY A 123 8.38 7.10 -8.03
CA GLY A 123 7.52 6.10 -8.65
C GLY A 123 8.29 4.95 -9.29
N ASN A 124 7.78 3.72 -9.15
CA ASN A 124 8.45 2.50 -9.62
C ASN A 124 7.50 1.53 -10.35
N THR A 125 6.35 2.01 -10.81
CA THR A 125 5.41 1.16 -11.58
C THR A 125 5.62 1.36 -13.08
N ALA A 126 5.81 0.25 -13.81
CA ALA A 126 6.08 0.31 -15.24
C ALA A 126 4.88 0.89 -16.02
N GLY A 127 5.14 1.82 -16.94
CA GLY A 127 4.10 2.44 -17.78
C GLY A 127 3.26 3.51 -17.07
N VAL A 128 3.56 3.80 -15.80
CA VAL A 128 2.94 4.88 -15.02
C VAL A 128 3.97 5.99 -14.82
N ASP A 129 3.58 7.21 -15.18
CA ASP A 129 4.36 8.41 -14.90
C ASP A 129 3.69 9.25 -13.82
N ARG A 130 4.42 10.26 -13.33
CA ARG A 130 3.90 11.20 -12.33
C ARG A 130 2.57 11.83 -12.77
N GLU A 131 2.45 12.25 -14.02
CA GLU A 131 1.29 13.03 -14.47
C GLU A 131 0.00 12.22 -14.34
N LYS A 132 0.03 10.94 -14.72
CA LYS A 132 -1.10 10.03 -14.53
C LYS A 132 -1.55 9.95 -13.06
N VAL A 133 -0.62 9.91 -12.11
CA VAL A 133 -0.95 9.87 -10.68
C VAL A 133 -1.58 11.20 -10.22
N LEU A 134 -1.10 12.33 -10.76
CA LEU A 134 -1.56 13.66 -10.38
C LEU A 134 -2.89 14.07 -11.02
N GLU A 135 -3.30 13.46 -12.13
CA GLU A 135 -4.60 13.71 -12.77
C GLU A 135 -5.78 13.53 -11.78
N HIS A 136 -5.63 12.63 -10.81
CA HIS A 136 -6.66 12.35 -9.82
C HIS A 136 -6.72 13.36 -8.65
N LEU A 137 -5.75 14.26 -8.52
CA LEU A 137 -5.68 15.18 -7.37
C LEU A 137 -6.59 16.39 -7.52
N GLY A 138 -7.09 16.69 -8.72
CA GLY A 138 -7.93 17.86 -8.97
C GLY A 138 -7.31 19.15 -8.43
N CYS A 139 -8.04 19.87 -7.59
CA CYS A 139 -7.56 21.13 -6.98
C CYS A 139 -6.39 20.95 -5.99
N LEU A 140 -6.13 19.73 -5.50
CA LEU A 140 -4.99 19.48 -4.62
C LEU A 140 -3.65 19.44 -5.37
N ARG A 141 -3.68 19.33 -6.71
CA ARG A 141 -2.45 19.29 -7.54
C ARG A 141 -1.52 20.47 -7.26
N GLU A 142 -2.08 21.67 -7.15
CA GLU A 142 -1.29 22.89 -6.91
C GLU A 142 -0.51 22.85 -5.57
N LEU A 143 -1.05 22.17 -4.55
CA LEU A 143 -0.36 21.97 -3.27
C LEU A 143 0.85 21.05 -3.41
N TYR A 144 0.77 20.05 -4.28
CA TYR A 144 1.85 19.09 -4.51
C TYR A 144 2.91 19.65 -5.46
N ASP A 145 2.53 20.40 -6.49
CA ASP A 145 3.48 21.06 -7.39
C ASP A 145 4.42 22.00 -6.61
N LYS A 146 3.89 22.77 -5.65
CA LYS A 146 4.68 23.65 -4.76
C LYS A 146 5.62 22.91 -3.80
N LYS A 147 5.44 21.61 -3.61
CA LYS A 147 6.24 20.77 -2.70
C LYS A 147 7.36 20.00 -3.41
N THR A 148 7.46 20.09 -4.73
CA THR A 148 8.55 19.45 -5.48
C THR A 148 9.85 20.21 -5.18
N PRO A 149 10.88 19.58 -4.59
CA PRO A 149 12.15 20.26 -4.34
C PRO A 149 12.84 20.68 -5.64
N ASP A 150 13.50 21.84 -5.64
CA ASP A 150 14.27 22.31 -6.79
C ASP A 150 15.30 21.26 -7.24
N GLY A 151 15.38 21.02 -8.56
CA GLY A 151 16.34 20.08 -9.14
C GLY A 151 15.90 18.60 -9.19
N VAL A 152 14.72 18.26 -8.68
CA VAL A 152 14.16 16.90 -8.83
C VAL A 152 13.48 16.76 -10.19
N THR A 153 13.94 15.82 -11.02
CA THR A 153 13.25 15.44 -12.28
C THR A 153 12.36 14.23 -12.02
N PRO A 154 11.04 14.34 -12.17
CA PRO A 154 10.15 13.21 -11.94
C PRO A 154 10.25 12.11 -13.03
N PRO A 155 9.97 10.84 -12.71
CA PRO A 155 9.97 9.71 -13.61
C PRO A 155 8.86 9.89 -14.65
N GLY A 156 9.21 9.52 -15.88
CA GLY A 156 8.37 9.71 -17.06
C GLY A 156 8.56 11.06 -17.76
N GLN A 157 9.27 12.02 -17.17
CA GLN A 157 9.63 13.26 -17.88
C GLN A 157 10.97 13.10 -18.59
N LYS A 158 11.05 13.56 -19.85
CA LYS A 158 12.34 13.72 -20.53
C LYS A 158 13.17 14.72 -19.72
N LYS A 159 14.42 14.37 -19.39
CA LYS A 159 15.37 15.36 -18.84
C LYS A 159 15.34 16.59 -19.75
N PRO A 160 15.20 17.81 -19.20
CA PRO A 160 15.35 19.01 -20.02
C PRO A 160 16.75 18.96 -20.65
N ASP A 161 16.80 19.09 -21.96
CA ASP A 161 18.04 19.02 -22.72
C ASP A 161 19.01 20.09 -22.21
N GLY A 162 20.13 19.64 -21.63
CA GLY A 162 21.26 20.50 -21.31
C GLY A 162 21.26 21.11 -19.90
N LYS A 163 21.81 20.35 -18.95
CA LYS A 163 22.87 20.81 -18.02
C LYS A 163 23.45 19.59 -17.31
N GLN A 164 24.75 19.37 -17.49
CA GLN A 164 25.57 18.44 -16.71
C GLN A 164 25.80 19.00 -15.32
#